data_AF-A0A354SGI6-F1
#
_entry.id   AF-A0A354SGI6-F1
#
_cell.length_a   1.000
_cell.length_b   1.000
_cell.length_c   1.000
_cell.angle_alpha   90.00
_cell.angle_beta   90.00
_cell.angle_gamma   90.00
#
_symmetry.space_group_name_H-M   'P 1'
#
loop_
_entity.id
_entity.type
_entity.pdbx_description
1 polymer ?
#
loop_
_entity_poly.entity_id
_entity_poly.type
_entity_poly.pdbx_seq_one_letter_code
_entity_poly.pdbx_strand_id
1 'polypeptide(L)'
;MSKKEKISKPEDRQISQEETIIQKRVDVLSYLVRTYDGLTQLLVKTQNRIHALSGKPNPKHDAMIIEMQSTKGKIARQIEKDLDDYAIWKDWLKNVPGIGPWIGAKLILKYYYKNVPICIDCHGVLVKEDGNFICSACGHDSKGDGTLTFRMDDRDFSNISKWWKFMGRHVVDGAVPKRKANQLSDWSQEGRLVGFHIGESFNKQSEDHLYKAFMLSRKKKQAAKHPEWSKGHVHNAAKNEAIKLFLAHFWIVARMMDDKPVTEPYAGTILGHTGMIDPYYYDEAV
;
A
#
# COMPACT_ATOMS: atom_id res chain seq x y z
N MET A 1 -40.50 30.60 3.86
CA MET A 1 -40.33 29.47 4.81
C MET A 1 -40.20 28.18 3.99
N SER A 2 -38.96 27.74 3.76
CA SER A 2 -38.68 26.54 2.95
C SER A 2 -38.92 25.28 3.79
N LYS A 3 -39.78 24.38 3.30
CA LYS A 3 -40.06 23.08 3.92
C LYS A 3 -38.80 22.22 3.83
N LYS A 4 -38.11 22.01 4.95
CA LYS A 4 -37.14 20.92 5.08
C LYS A 4 -37.93 19.61 5.06
N GLU A 5 -37.91 18.91 3.92
CA GLU A 5 -38.33 17.51 3.85
C GLU A 5 -37.53 16.71 4.87
N LYS A 6 -38.23 16.04 5.79
CA LYS A 6 -37.63 15.12 6.75
C LYS A 6 -37.15 13.90 5.97
N ILE A 7 -35.85 13.87 5.65
CA ILE A 7 -35.17 12.67 5.19
C ILE A 7 -35.35 11.61 6.27
N SER A 8 -36.01 10.50 5.92
CA SER A 8 -36.20 9.36 6.81
C SER A 8 -34.85 8.89 7.35
N LYS A 9 -34.75 8.68 8.67
CA LYS A 9 -33.54 8.11 9.28
C LYS A 9 -33.16 6.83 8.52
N PRO A 10 -31.90 6.67 8.08
CA PRO A 10 -31.47 5.40 7.53
C PRO A 10 -31.72 4.32 8.59
N GLU A 11 -32.39 3.24 8.21
CA GLU A 11 -32.58 2.08 9.09
C GLU A 11 -31.22 1.65 9.66
N ASP A 12 -31.16 1.43 10.97
CA ASP A 12 -29.96 0.97 11.66
C ASP A 12 -29.46 -0.31 10.98
N ARG A 13 -28.43 -0.19 10.15
CA ARG A 13 -27.77 -1.34 9.52
C ARG A 13 -27.19 -2.18 10.64
N GLN A 14 -27.86 -3.28 10.97
CA GLN A 14 -27.31 -4.29 11.87
C GLN A 14 -26.03 -4.83 11.22
N ILE A 15 -24.89 -4.52 11.84
CA ILE A 15 -23.60 -5.05 11.42
C ILE A 15 -23.64 -6.56 11.69
N SER A 16 -23.34 -7.35 10.67
CA SER A 16 -23.35 -8.81 10.85
C SER A 16 -22.23 -9.25 11.80
N GLN A 17 -22.41 -10.39 12.47
CA GLN A 17 -21.34 -10.96 13.31
C GLN A 17 -20.06 -11.21 12.50
N GLU A 18 -20.20 -11.57 11.22
CA GLU A 18 -19.11 -11.78 10.29
C GLU A 18 -18.35 -10.49 9.97
N GLU A 19 -19.06 -9.39 9.66
CA GLU A 19 -18.45 -8.07 9.44
C GLU A 19 -17.64 -7.63 10.67
N THR A 20 -18.13 -7.92 11.88
CA THR A 20 -17.42 -7.61 13.13
C THR A 20 -16.15 -8.44 13.30
N ILE A 21 -16.16 -9.72 12.89
CA ILE A 21 -14.97 -10.60 12.94
C ILE A 21 -13.91 -10.11 11.95
N ILE A 22 -14.32 -9.81 10.71
CA ILE A 22 -13.42 -9.28 9.68
C ILE A 22 -12.78 -7.96 10.15
N GLN A 23 -13.60 -7.03 10.67
CA GLN A 23 -13.11 -5.76 11.23
C GLN A 23 -12.02 -5.97 12.28
N LYS A 24 -12.30 -6.82 13.28
CA LYS A 24 -11.34 -7.12 14.35
C LYS A 24 -10.03 -7.68 13.79
N ARG A 25 -10.10 -8.57 12.81
CA ARG A 25 -8.91 -9.17 12.19
C ARG A 25 -8.08 -8.14 11.42
N VAL A 26 -8.73 -7.26 10.66
CA VAL A 26 -8.03 -6.16 9.97
C VAL A 26 -7.42 -5.17 10.96
N ASP A 27 -8.09 -4.88 12.07
CA ASP A 27 -7.55 -4.00 13.12
C ASP A 27 -6.29 -4.60 13.77
N VAL A 28 -6.30 -5.91 14.06
CA VAL A 28 -5.13 -6.63 14.58
C VAL A 28 -3.98 -6.58 13.57
N LEU A 29 -4.23 -6.90 12.30
CA LEU A 29 -3.22 -6.83 11.25
C LEU A 29 -2.65 -5.40 11.11
N SER A 30 -3.51 -4.38 11.15
CA SER A 30 -3.10 -2.97 11.12
C SER A 30 -2.23 -2.59 12.31
N TYR A 31 -2.60 -3.04 13.51
CA TYR A 31 -1.83 -2.85 14.73
C TYR A 31 -0.44 -3.49 14.62
N LEU A 32 -0.34 -4.74 14.17
CA LEU A 32 0.93 -5.44 14.00
C LEU A 32 1.84 -4.74 12.98
N VAL A 33 1.29 -4.30 11.84
CA VAL A 33 2.03 -3.56 10.81
C VAL A 33 2.57 -2.23 11.37
N ARG A 34 1.76 -1.47 12.11
CA ARG A 34 2.19 -0.22 12.75
C ARG A 34 3.24 -0.45 13.82
N THR A 35 3.12 -1.54 14.57
CA THR A 35 4.09 -1.93 15.60
C THR A 35 5.43 -2.29 14.97
N TYR A 36 5.41 -3.04 13.86
CA TYR A 36 6.61 -3.36 13.08
C TYR A 36 7.29 -2.10 12.53
N ASP A 37 6.50 -1.14 12.03
CA ASP A 37 7.01 0.16 11.56
C ASP A 37 7.67 0.96 12.69
N GLY A 38 6.98 1.08 13.84
CA GLY A 38 7.49 1.78 15.02
C GLY A 38 8.81 1.18 15.50
N LEU A 39 8.88 -0.15 15.59
CA LEU A 39 10.10 -0.86 15.98
C LEU A 39 11.23 -0.70 14.95
N THR A 40 10.91 -0.71 13.65
CA THR A 40 11.91 -0.47 12.60
C THR A 40 12.48 0.94 12.68
N GLN A 41 11.64 1.95 12.90
CA GLN A 41 12.10 3.33 13.08
C GLN A 41 12.96 3.48 14.35
N LEU A 42 12.55 2.84 15.45
CA LEU A 42 13.31 2.85 16.70
C LEU A 42 14.69 2.20 16.51
N LEU A 43 14.74 1.03 15.85
CA LEU A 43 15.98 0.32 15.56
C LEU A 43 16.96 1.19 14.77
N VAL A 44 16.50 1.84 13.68
CA VAL A 44 17.35 2.72 12.87
C VAL A 44 17.86 3.91 13.69
N LYS A 45 16.99 4.55 14.49
CA LYS A 45 17.40 5.66 15.36
C LYS A 45 18.44 5.21 16.39
N THR A 46 18.26 4.04 16.98
CA THR A 46 19.20 3.46 17.96
C THR A 46 20.54 3.13 17.30
N GLN A 47 20.53 2.51 16.12
CA GLN A 47 21.76 2.24 15.35
C GLN A 47 22.53 3.53 15.06
N ASN A 48 21.86 4.57 14.57
CA ASN A 48 22.51 5.85 14.29
C ASN A 48 23.12 6.49 15.55
N ARG A 49 22.42 6.40 16.69
CA ARG A 49 22.95 6.88 17.98
C ARG A 49 24.19 6.09 18.40
N ILE A 50 24.18 4.77 18.27
CA ILE A 50 25.34 3.92 18.57
C ILE A 50 26.53 4.31 17.68
N HIS A 51 26.32 4.45 16.37
CA HIS A 51 27.37 4.88 15.44
C HIS A 51 27.95 6.26 15.80
N ALA A 52 27.12 7.17 16.30
CA ALA A 52 27.57 8.49 16.74
C ALA A 52 28.36 8.43 18.06
N LEU A 53 28.02 7.49 18.95
CA LEU A 53 28.68 7.32 20.25
C LEU A 53 30.01 6.55 20.15
N SER A 54 30.11 5.58 19.23
CA SER A 54 31.20 4.62 19.23
C SER A 54 31.88 4.50 17.86
N GLY A 55 33.19 4.76 17.83
CA GLY A 55 34.08 4.30 16.74
C GLY A 55 34.52 2.84 16.87
N LYS A 56 34.12 2.14 17.95
CA LYS A 56 34.45 0.73 18.22
C LYS A 56 33.20 -0.06 18.65
N PRO A 57 33.07 -1.35 18.29
CA PRO A 57 31.95 -2.19 18.70
C PRO A 57 31.80 -2.25 20.24
N ASN A 58 30.56 -2.21 20.75
CA ASN A 58 30.25 -2.37 22.17
C ASN A 58 29.22 -3.51 22.33
N PRO A 59 29.56 -4.62 23.02
CA PRO A 59 28.68 -5.77 23.17
C PRO A 59 27.30 -5.45 23.75
N LYS A 60 27.18 -4.45 24.63
CA LYS A 60 25.88 -4.05 25.20
C LYS A 60 24.97 -3.41 24.16
N HIS A 61 25.54 -2.61 23.27
CA HIS A 61 24.81 -1.97 22.17
C HIS A 61 24.36 -3.02 21.16
N ASP A 62 25.22 -3.98 20.84
CA ASP A 62 24.91 -5.08 19.92
C ASP A 62 23.79 -5.96 20.47
N ALA A 63 23.82 -6.30 21.76
CA ALA A 63 22.76 -7.09 22.42
C ALA A 63 21.37 -6.41 22.31
N MET A 64 21.31 -5.09 22.52
CA MET A 64 20.06 -4.33 22.38
C MET A 64 19.53 -4.33 20.93
N ILE A 65 20.41 -4.20 19.94
CA ILE A 65 20.01 -4.28 18.52
C ILE A 65 19.51 -5.69 18.18
N ILE A 66 20.18 -6.73 18.68
CA ILE A 66 19.78 -8.13 18.48
C ILE A 66 18.39 -8.39 19.07
N GLU A 67 18.10 -7.88 20.27
CA GLU A 67 16.78 -8.03 20.90
C GLU A 67 15.67 -7.33 20.10
N MET A 68 15.91 -6.12 19.61
CA MET A 68 14.98 -5.41 18.73
C MET A 68 14.74 -6.16 17.42
N GLN A 69 15.80 -6.70 16.81
CA GLN A 69 15.69 -7.51 15.60
C GLN A 69 14.89 -8.80 15.85
N SER A 70 15.13 -9.48 16.98
CA SER A 70 14.37 -10.66 17.39
C SER A 70 12.89 -10.35 17.57
N THR A 71 12.57 -9.26 18.26
CA THR A 71 11.18 -8.79 18.46
C THR A 71 10.51 -8.45 17.13
N LYS A 72 11.24 -7.78 16.24
CA LYS A 72 10.78 -7.49 14.87
C LYS A 72 10.47 -8.77 14.09
N GLY A 73 11.32 -9.80 14.23
CA GLY A 73 11.10 -11.12 13.65
C GLY A 73 9.85 -11.82 14.21
N LYS A 74 9.60 -11.72 15.52
CA LYS A 74 8.37 -12.24 16.14
C LYS A 74 7.12 -11.58 15.58
N ILE A 75 7.12 -10.25 15.46
CA ILE A 75 6.00 -9.50 14.87
C ILE A 75 5.80 -9.89 13.40
N ALA A 76 6.88 -10.06 12.62
CA ALA A 76 6.76 -10.49 11.22
C ALA A 76 6.07 -11.85 11.07
N ARG A 77 6.40 -12.82 11.92
CA ARG A 77 5.75 -14.14 11.94
C ARG A 77 4.29 -14.05 12.37
N GLN A 78 3.94 -13.13 13.27
CA GLN A 78 2.54 -12.92 13.64
C GLN A 78 1.75 -12.30 12.49
N ILE A 79 2.34 -11.32 11.78
CA ILE A 79 1.75 -10.77 10.56
C ILE A 79 1.51 -11.91 9.54
N GLU A 80 2.49 -12.79 9.34
CA GLU A 80 2.38 -13.91 8.40
C GLU A 80 1.20 -14.85 8.73
N LYS A 81 1.03 -15.20 10.00
CA LYS A 81 -0.12 -16.02 10.44
C LYS A 81 -1.46 -15.36 10.12
N ASP A 82 -1.57 -14.05 10.37
CA ASP A 82 -2.79 -13.29 10.07
C ASP A 82 -3.02 -13.17 8.55
N LEU A 83 -1.95 -13.29 7.75
CA LEU A 83 -2.02 -13.24 6.29
C LEU A 83 -2.47 -14.56 5.65
N ASP A 84 -2.32 -15.71 6.33
CA ASP A 84 -2.70 -17.02 5.78
C ASP A 84 -4.20 -17.13 5.42
N ASP A 85 -5.02 -16.24 5.99
CA ASP A 85 -6.44 -16.14 5.69
C ASP A 85 -6.76 -15.36 4.41
N TYR A 86 -5.77 -14.75 3.77
CA TYR A 86 -5.93 -14.02 2.52
C TYR A 86 -5.46 -14.90 1.35
N ALA A 87 -6.37 -15.24 0.43
CA ALA A 87 -6.05 -16.06 -0.75
C ALA A 87 -4.86 -15.51 -1.54
N ILE A 88 -4.82 -14.19 -1.77
CA ILE A 88 -3.71 -13.53 -2.47
C ILE A 88 -2.35 -13.71 -1.79
N TRP A 89 -2.33 -13.81 -0.46
CA TRP A 89 -1.10 -14.15 0.25
C TRP A 89 -0.74 -15.61 0.08
N LYS A 90 -1.71 -16.50 0.35
CA LYS A 90 -1.54 -17.94 0.36
C LYS A 90 -1.12 -18.50 -1.00
N ASP A 91 -1.70 -17.99 -2.08
CA ASP A 91 -1.56 -18.60 -3.39
C ASP A 91 -0.50 -17.89 -4.24
N TRP A 92 -0.17 -16.63 -3.92
CA TRP A 92 0.76 -15.84 -4.73
C TRP A 92 1.83 -15.08 -3.95
N LEU A 93 1.47 -14.08 -3.13
CA LEU A 93 2.46 -13.11 -2.61
C LEU A 93 3.56 -13.75 -1.77
N LYS A 94 3.25 -14.80 -1.00
CA LYS A 94 4.26 -15.50 -0.18
C LYS A 94 5.36 -16.15 -1.04
N ASN A 95 5.05 -16.46 -2.30
CA ASN A 95 5.96 -17.12 -3.24
C ASN A 95 6.83 -16.11 -4.00
N VAL A 96 6.58 -14.80 -3.88
CA VAL A 96 7.36 -13.77 -4.59
C VAL A 96 8.61 -13.39 -3.78
N PRO A 97 9.83 -13.75 -4.21
CA PRO A 97 11.04 -13.43 -3.46
C PRO A 97 11.22 -11.93 -3.27
N GLY A 98 11.50 -11.53 -2.02
CA GLY A 98 11.60 -10.13 -1.64
C GLY A 98 10.29 -9.47 -1.20
N ILE A 99 9.15 -10.16 -1.27
CA ILE A 99 7.88 -9.71 -0.67
C ILE A 99 7.67 -10.46 0.64
N GLY A 100 8.21 -9.92 1.73
CA GLY A 100 7.99 -10.48 3.06
C GLY A 100 6.60 -10.14 3.66
N PRO A 101 6.22 -10.78 4.78
CA PRO A 101 4.91 -10.60 5.41
C PRO A 101 4.51 -9.15 5.65
N TRP A 102 5.46 -8.30 6.09
CA TRP A 102 5.18 -6.88 6.31
C TRP A 102 4.83 -6.11 5.01
N ILE A 103 5.49 -6.41 3.88
CA ILE A 103 5.15 -5.78 2.59
C ILE A 103 3.79 -6.30 2.12
N GLY A 104 3.57 -7.62 2.20
CA GLY A 104 2.30 -8.26 1.85
C GLY A 104 1.13 -7.66 2.61
N ALA A 105 1.23 -7.58 3.95
CA ALA A 105 0.20 -6.97 4.79
C ALA A 105 -0.06 -5.51 4.46
N LYS A 106 0.99 -4.71 4.20
CA LYS A 106 0.78 -3.32 3.78
C LYS A 106 0.06 -3.22 2.45
N LEU A 107 0.35 -4.09 1.48
CA LEU A 107 -0.36 -4.09 0.21
C LEU A 107 -1.82 -4.46 0.40
N ILE A 108 -2.11 -5.57 1.09
CA ILE A 108 -3.47 -6.04 1.38
C ILE A 108 -4.27 -4.97 2.11
N LEU A 109 -3.75 -4.43 3.21
CA LEU A 109 -4.41 -3.38 4.00
C LEU A 109 -4.72 -2.13 3.16
N LYS A 110 -3.82 -1.76 2.24
CA LYS A 110 -3.99 -0.58 1.39
C LYS A 110 -4.87 -0.84 0.18
N TYR A 111 -4.93 -2.08 -0.29
CA TYR A 111 -5.67 -2.46 -1.47
C TYR A 111 -7.14 -2.69 -1.14
N TYR A 112 -7.43 -3.49 -0.12
CA TYR A 112 -8.77 -3.94 0.22
C TYR A 112 -9.51 -2.98 1.14
N TYR A 113 -8.81 -2.21 1.98
CA TYR A 113 -9.48 -1.47 3.06
C TYR A 113 -9.21 0.04 3.03
N LYS A 114 -10.18 0.80 3.53
CA LYS A 114 -10.09 2.23 3.80
C LYS A 114 -10.87 2.56 5.08
N ASN A 115 -10.41 3.56 5.82
CA ASN A 115 -11.15 4.09 6.96
C ASN A 115 -11.99 5.26 6.48
N VAL A 116 -13.31 5.15 6.65
CA VAL A 116 -14.28 6.16 6.26
C VAL A 116 -14.80 6.83 7.53
N PRO A 117 -14.76 8.17 7.62
CA PRO A 117 -15.34 8.87 8.76
C PRO A 117 -16.86 8.71 8.75
N ILE A 118 -17.45 8.48 9.92
CA ILE A 118 -18.89 8.26 10.10
C ILE A 118 -19.50 9.26 11.08
N CYS A 119 -20.78 9.57 10.87
CA CYS A 119 -21.55 10.46 11.73
C CYS A 119 -21.88 9.78 13.07
N ILE A 120 -21.78 10.51 14.18
CA ILE A 120 -22.10 10.00 15.52
C ILE A 120 -23.59 9.72 15.68
N ASP A 121 -24.45 10.53 15.06
CA ASP A 121 -25.90 10.44 15.27
C ASP A 121 -26.55 9.32 14.45
N CYS A 122 -26.11 9.11 13.21
CA CYS A 122 -26.76 8.19 12.28
C CYS A 122 -25.82 7.17 11.63
N HIS A 123 -24.52 7.20 11.95
CA HIS A 123 -23.50 6.32 11.35
C HIS A 123 -23.39 6.39 9.81
N GLY A 124 -23.99 7.41 9.19
CA GLY A 124 -23.84 7.73 7.78
C GLY A 124 -22.43 8.23 7.46
N VAL A 125 -22.01 8.05 6.21
CA VAL A 125 -20.67 8.46 5.75
C VAL A 125 -20.53 9.98 5.80
N LEU A 126 -19.41 10.45 6.37
CA LEU A 126 -19.04 11.86 6.34
C LEU A 126 -18.24 12.16 5.07
N VAL A 127 -18.68 13.14 4.30
CA VAL A 127 -18.01 13.64 3.10
C VAL A 127 -17.39 14.99 3.41
N LYS A 128 -16.19 15.25 2.88
CA LYS A 128 -15.51 16.52 3.11
C LYS A 128 -15.99 17.58 2.10
N GLU A 129 -16.66 18.62 2.59
CA GLU A 129 -17.18 19.76 1.82
C GLU A 129 -16.68 21.07 2.45
N ASP A 130 -16.05 21.95 1.67
CA ASP A 130 -15.51 23.24 2.10
C ASP A 130 -14.66 23.22 3.38
N GLY A 131 -13.98 22.10 3.64
CA GLY A 131 -13.14 21.90 4.81
C GLY A 131 -13.83 21.26 6.02
N ASN A 132 -15.16 21.15 6.00
CA ASN A 132 -15.97 20.48 7.03
C ASN A 132 -16.35 19.06 6.59
N PHE A 133 -16.75 18.23 7.55
CA PHE A 133 -17.25 16.87 7.29
C PHE A 133 -18.76 16.86 7.49
N ILE A 134 -19.50 16.67 6.40
CA ILE A 134 -20.95 16.69 6.38
C ILE A 134 -21.45 15.27 6.16
N CYS A 135 -22.41 14.83 6.97
CA CYS A 135 -23.01 13.52 6.83
C CYS A 135 -23.87 13.46 5.58
N SER A 136 -23.57 12.52 4.69
CA SER A 136 -24.33 12.31 3.46
C SER A 136 -25.75 11.80 3.69
N ALA A 137 -26.06 11.28 4.88
CA ALA A 137 -27.37 10.72 5.21
C ALA A 137 -28.29 11.72 5.92
N CYS A 138 -27.81 12.41 6.96
CA CYS A 138 -28.63 13.33 7.76
C CYS A 138 -28.28 14.81 7.57
N GLY A 139 -27.20 15.14 6.85
CA GLY A 139 -26.73 16.52 6.69
C GLY A 139 -26.07 17.12 7.93
N HIS A 140 -25.81 16.32 8.98
CA HIS A 140 -25.12 16.76 10.19
C HIS A 140 -23.69 17.19 9.89
N ASP A 141 -23.30 18.37 10.38
CA ASP A 141 -21.93 18.87 10.31
C ASP A 141 -21.17 18.39 11.55
N SER A 142 -20.08 17.65 11.36
CA SER A 142 -19.31 17.09 12.46
C SER A 142 -18.43 18.11 13.19
N LYS A 143 -18.57 19.41 12.89
CA LYS A 143 -17.79 20.47 13.53
C LYS A 143 -18.21 20.65 14.99
N GLY A 144 -17.31 20.27 15.90
CA GLY A 144 -17.52 20.38 17.35
C GLY A 144 -17.80 19.05 18.05
N ASP A 145 -18.00 17.98 17.29
CA ASP A 145 -18.26 16.62 17.80
C ASP A 145 -17.03 15.95 18.47
N GLY A 146 -15.90 16.64 18.54
CA GLY A 146 -14.65 16.12 19.09
C GLY A 146 -13.90 15.23 18.10
N THR A 147 -13.57 14.00 18.49
CA THR A 147 -12.77 13.08 17.66
C THR A 147 -13.67 12.34 16.69
N LEU A 148 -13.37 12.44 15.39
CA LEU A 148 -14.07 11.69 14.35
C LEU A 148 -13.99 10.19 14.62
N THR A 149 -15.13 9.51 14.50
CA THR A 149 -15.22 8.06 14.47
C THR A 149 -15.06 7.57 13.04
N PHE A 150 -14.43 6.41 12.89
CA PHE A 150 -14.17 5.80 11.59
C PHE A 150 -14.71 4.39 11.56
N ARG A 151 -15.27 4.01 10.42
CA ARG A 151 -15.58 2.62 10.09
C ARG A 151 -14.66 2.16 8.98
N MET A 152 -14.24 0.91 9.01
CA MET A 152 -13.59 0.32 7.84
C MET A 152 -14.63 0.12 6.74
N ASP A 153 -14.18 0.30 5.52
CA ASP A 153 -14.97 0.05 4.33
C ASP A 153 -14.08 -0.57 3.27
N ASP A 154 -14.69 -1.25 2.33
CA ASP A 154 -13.98 -1.88 1.24
C ASP A 154 -13.50 -0.82 0.25
N ARG A 155 -12.35 -1.12 -0.34
CA ARG A 155 -11.72 -0.30 -1.36
C ARG A 155 -11.68 -1.10 -2.65
N ASP A 156 -12.15 -0.47 -3.72
CA ASP A 156 -12.08 -1.04 -5.05
C ASP A 156 -11.32 -0.13 -6.01
N PHE A 157 -10.38 -0.72 -6.74
CA PHE A 157 -9.64 -0.06 -7.81
C PHE A 157 -10.10 -0.61 -9.15
N SER A 158 -11.03 0.08 -9.79
CA SER A 158 -11.63 -0.37 -11.05
C SER A 158 -10.64 -0.54 -12.21
N ASN A 159 -9.44 0.05 -12.14
CA ASN A 159 -8.36 -0.15 -13.11
C ASN A 159 -6.99 0.05 -12.46
N ILE A 160 -5.96 -0.48 -13.12
CA ILE A 160 -4.58 -0.40 -12.64
C ILE A 160 -4.06 1.04 -12.51
N SER A 161 -4.51 1.97 -13.36
CA SER A 161 -4.09 3.38 -13.29
C SER A 161 -4.51 4.05 -11.98
N LYS A 162 -5.71 3.74 -11.45
CA LYS A 162 -6.16 4.21 -10.13
C LYS A 162 -5.30 3.63 -9.01
N TRP A 163 -4.94 2.36 -9.10
CA TRP A 163 -4.06 1.72 -8.11
C TRP A 163 -2.65 2.34 -8.11
N TRP A 164 -2.04 2.51 -9.29
CA TRP A 164 -0.76 3.21 -9.42
C TRP A 164 -0.82 4.66 -8.94
N LYS A 165 -1.92 5.36 -9.23
CA LYS A 165 -2.13 6.73 -8.73
C LYS A 165 -2.13 6.75 -7.22
N PHE A 166 -2.93 5.90 -6.58
CA PHE A 166 -3.00 5.77 -5.13
C PHE A 166 -1.65 5.41 -4.50
N MET A 167 -0.88 4.52 -5.13
CA MET A 167 0.46 4.13 -4.67
C MET A 167 1.54 5.20 -4.96
N GLY A 168 1.18 6.34 -5.56
CA GLY A 168 2.11 7.42 -5.88
C GLY A 168 3.13 7.05 -6.97
N ARG A 169 2.77 6.11 -7.84
CA ARG A 169 3.59 5.58 -8.96
C ARG A 169 3.12 6.05 -10.34
N HIS A 170 2.14 6.95 -10.37
CA HIS A 170 1.72 7.65 -11.58
C HIS A 170 2.78 8.68 -12.01
N VAL A 171 2.65 9.14 -13.24
CA VAL A 171 3.53 10.16 -13.83
C VAL A 171 2.66 11.36 -14.18
N VAL A 172 3.12 12.56 -13.82
CA VAL A 172 2.52 13.85 -14.18
C VAL A 172 3.59 14.61 -14.98
N ASP A 173 3.29 14.96 -16.23
CA ASP A 173 4.20 15.69 -17.13
C ASP A 173 5.58 15.03 -17.28
N GLY A 174 5.60 13.71 -17.42
CA GLY A 174 6.84 12.93 -17.57
C GLY A 174 7.63 12.73 -16.27
N ALA A 175 7.20 13.31 -15.13
CA ALA A 175 7.86 13.18 -13.84
C ALA A 175 7.01 12.43 -12.80
N VAL A 176 7.67 11.79 -11.83
CA VAL A 176 6.99 11.25 -10.64
C VAL A 176 6.51 12.44 -9.81
N PRO A 177 5.24 12.47 -9.34
CA PRO A 177 4.69 13.59 -8.61
C PRO A 177 5.53 13.93 -7.38
N LYS A 178 5.68 15.21 -7.07
CA LYS A 178 6.37 15.71 -5.87
C LYS A 178 5.38 16.38 -4.94
N ARG A 179 5.62 16.29 -3.63
CA ARG A 179 4.84 17.05 -2.65
C ARG A 179 5.09 18.54 -2.88
N LYS A 180 4.02 19.34 -2.84
CA LYS A 180 4.10 20.79 -2.81
C LYS A 180 3.69 21.27 -1.42
N ALA A 181 4.39 22.27 -0.89
CA ALA A 181 4.01 22.87 0.38
C ALA A 181 2.58 23.40 0.30
N ASN A 182 1.82 23.24 1.39
CA ASN A 182 0.42 23.66 1.50
C ASN A 182 -0.57 23.00 0.51
N GLN A 183 -0.17 21.95 -0.20
CA GLN A 183 -1.06 21.18 -1.06
C GLN A 183 -1.21 19.75 -0.54
N LEU A 184 -2.47 19.29 -0.43
CA LEU A 184 -2.77 17.89 -0.14
C LEU A 184 -2.32 17.03 -1.32
N SER A 185 -1.60 15.94 -1.04
CA SER A 185 -1.22 14.95 -2.05
C SER A 185 -2.43 14.10 -2.44
N ASP A 186 -2.62 13.85 -3.74
CA ASP A 186 -3.67 12.99 -4.27
C ASP A 186 -3.24 11.49 -4.34
N TRP A 187 -2.20 11.12 -3.60
CA TRP A 187 -1.72 9.75 -3.42
C TRP A 187 -1.40 9.42 -1.95
N SER A 188 -1.31 8.12 -1.64
CA SER A 188 -0.91 7.63 -0.33
C SER A 188 0.60 7.77 -0.13
N GLN A 189 1.02 8.52 0.88
CA GLN A 189 2.44 8.65 1.25
C GLN A 189 3.02 7.30 1.71
N GLU A 190 2.25 6.56 2.50
CA GLU A 190 2.61 5.21 2.92
C GLU A 190 2.64 4.23 1.74
N GLY A 191 1.67 4.30 0.83
CA GLY A 191 1.68 3.48 -0.40
C GLY A 191 2.92 3.74 -1.25
N ARG A 192 3.34 5.01 -1.37
CA ARG A 192 4.58 5.36 -2.05
C ARG A 192 5.80 4.77 -1.36
N LEU A 193 5.85 4.80 -0.03
CA LEU A 193 6.91 4.17 0.76
C LEU A 193 6.94 2.65 0.55
N VAL A 194 5.79 1.98 0.54
CA VAL A 194 5.68 0.54 0.22
C VAL A 194 6.28 0.23 -1.15
N GLY A 195 5.93 1.02 -2.18
CA GLY A 195 6.53 0.87 -3.50
C GLY A 195 8.05 1.04 -3.48
N PHE A 196 8.61 1.89 -2.62
CA PHE A 196 10.05 2.06 -2.50
C PHE A 196 10.69 0.81 -1.91
N HIS A 197 10.10 0.23 -0.86
CA HIS A 197 10.58 -1.01 -0.27
C HIS A 197 10.51 -2.19 -1.24
N ILE A 198 9.45 -2.28 -2.05
CA ILE A 198 9.34 -3.28 -3.12
C ILE A 198 10.51 -3.14 -4.11
N GLY A 199 10.74 -1.94 -4.63
CA GLY A 199 11.83 -1.69 -5.58
C GLY A 199 13.22 -1.97 -5.00
N GLU A 200 13.46 -1.58 -3.75
CA GLU A 200 14.71 -1.90 -3.05
C GLU A 200 14.88 -3.41 -2.84
N SER A 201 13.80 -4.10 -2.49
CA SER A 201 13.82 -5.55 -2.29
C SER A 201 14.16 -6.29 -3.58
N PHE A 202 13.51 -5.94 -4.69
CA PHE A 202 13.82 -6.50 -6.01
C PHE A 202 15.22 -6.15 -6.48
N ASN A 203 15.71 -4.94 -6.19
CA ASN A 203 17.07 -4.57 -6.55
C ASN A 203 18.14 -5.39 -5.81
N LYS A 204 17.84 -5.92 -4.63
CA LYS A 204 18.75 -6.77 -3.85
C LYS A 204 18.70 -8.24 -4.24
N GLN A 205 17.73 -8.66 -5.07
CA GLN A 205 17.67 -10.03 -5.59
C GLN A 205 18.76 -10.28 -6.63
N SER A 206 19.06 -11.54 -6.85
CA SER A 206 19.92 -12.05 -7.92
C SER A 206 19.30 -11.80 -9.31
N GLU A 207 20.11 -11.89 -10.37
CA GLU A 207 19.69 -11.50 -11.72
C GLU A 207 18.68 -12.46 -12.38
N ASP A 208 18.61 -13.71 -11.89
CA ASP A 208 17.61 -14.72 -12.23
C ASP A 208 16.21 -14.37 -11.72
N HIS A 209 16.10 -13.50 -10.71
CA HIS A 209 14.80 -13.06 -10.20
C HIS A 209 14.03 -12.25 -11.26
N LEU A 210 12.81 -12.67 -11.60
CA LEU A 210 12.06 -12.14 -12.75
C LEU A 210 11.84 -10.61 -12.71
N TYR A 211 11.53 -10.03 -11.55
CA TYR A 211 11.41 -8.57 -11.44
C TYR A 211 12.76 -7.84 -11.50
N LYS A 212 13.85 -8.48 -11.06
CA LYS A 212 15.21 -7.92 -11.18
C LYS A 212 15.65 -7.94 -12.64
N ALA A 213 15.46 -9.07 -13.33
CA ALA A 213 15.73 -9.22 -14.76
C ALA A 213 14.96 -8.17 -15.57
N PHE A 214 13.66 -7.99 -15.29
CA PHE A 214 12.86 -6.93 -15.91
C PHE A 214 13.43 -5.53 -15.62
N MET A 215 13.78 -5.23 -14.37
CA MET A 215 14.39 -3.94 -14.02
C MET A 215 15.71 -3.71 -14.78
N LEU A 216 16.56 -4.72 -14.92
CA LEU A 216 17.83 -4.62 -15.66
C LEU A 216 17.60 -4.38 -17.16
N SER A 217 16.62 -5.04 -17.76
CA SER A 217 16.26 -4.81 -19.17
C SER A 217 15.74 -3.38 -19.38
N ARG A 218 14.91 -2.87 -18.46
CA ARG A 218 14.45 -1.47 -18.49
C ARG A 218 15.59 -0.49 -18.27
N LYS A 219 16.56 -0.80 -17.41
CA LYS A 219 17.75 0.03 -17.22
C LYS A 219 18.52 0.21 -18.53
N LYS A 220 18.74 -0.87 -19.29
CA LYS A 220 19.40 -0.81 -20.61
C LYS A 220 18.58 0.02 -21.61
N LYS A 221 17.27 -0.21 -21.68
CA LYS A 221 16.34 0.54 -22.56
C LYS A 221 16.35 2.03 -22.26
N GLN A 222 16.28 2.41 -20.98
CA GLN A 222 16.26 3.81 -20.57
C GLN A 222 17.60 4.51 -20.82
N ALA A 223 18.73 3.82 -20.62
CA ALA A 223 20.05 4.37 -20.94
C ALA A 223 20.21 4.67 -22.44
N ALA A 224 19.65 3.82 -23.31
CA ALA A 224 19.68 4.03 -24.75
C ALA A 224 18.72 5.14 -25.21
N LYS A 225 17.52 5.21 -24.62
CA LYS A 225 16.50 6.21 -24.97
C LYS A 225 16.83 7.61 -24.45
N HIS A 226 17.47 7.69 -23.27
CA HIS A 226 17.81 8.93 -22.60
C HIS A 226 19.31 9.00 -22.26
N PRO A 227 20.20 9.18 -23.26
CA PRO A 227 21.64 9.28 -23.03
C PRO A 227 22.02 10.46 -22.12
N GLU A 228 21.17 11.49 -22.04
CA GLU A 228 21.34 12.67 -21.20
C GLU A 228 21.07 12.41 -19.71
N TRP A 229 20.42 11.29 -19.36
CA TRP A 229 20.12 10.96 -17.97
C TRP A 229 21.34 10.45 -17.22
N SER A 230 21.49 10.92 -15.98
CA SER A 230 22.47 10.34 -15.07
C SER A 230 22.18 8.86 -14.80
N LYS A 231 23.22 8.08 -14.45
CA LYS A 231 23.06 6.67 -14.06
C LYS A 231 22.01 6.47 -12.96
N GLY A 232 21.90 7.43 -12.04
CA GLY A 232 20.89 7.43 -10.98
C GLY A 232 19.47 7.63 -11.49
N HIS A 233 19.25 8.56 -12.44
CA HIS A 233 17.95 8.74 -13.08
C HIS A 233 17.52 7.49 -13.85
N VAL A 234 18.41 6.91 -14.65
CA VAL A 234 18.15 5.66 -15.39
C VAL A 234 17.78 4.52 -14.42
N HIS A 235 18.53 4.35 -13.33
CA HIS A 235 18.24 3.32 -12.32
C HIS A 235 16.88 3.54 -11.65
N ASN A 236 16.56 4.77 -11.25
CA ASN A 236 15.29 5.08 -10.58
C ASN A 236 14.08 4.92 -11.52
N ALA A 237 14.22 5.28 -12.80
CA ALA A 237 13.20 5.05 -13.81
C ALA A 237 12.92 3.56 -13.99
N ALA A 238 13.98 2.76 -14.18
CA ALA A 238 13.87 1.30 -14.32
C ALA A 238 13.27 0.64 -13.08
N LYS A 239 13.68 1.06 -11.87
CA LYS A 239 13.11 0.60 -10.60
C LYS A 239 11.63 0.95 -10.50
N ASN A 240 11.22 2.15 -10.91
CA ASN A 240 9.81 2.54 -10.93
C ASN A 240 8.98 1.71 -11.91
N GLU A 241 9.50 1.37 -13.09
CA GLU A 241 8.84 0.45 -14.03
C GLU A 241 8.67 -0.95 -13.42
N ALA A 242 9.68 -1.50 -12.75
CA ALA A 242 9.56 -2.80 -12.08
C ALA A 242 8.53 -2.80 -10.95
N ILE A 243 8.46 -1.72 -10.16
CA ILE A 243 7.42 -1.54 -9.14
C ILE A 243 6.03 -1.49 -9.80
N LYS A 244 5.87 -0.73 -10.89
CA LYS A 244 4.59 -0.64 -11.59
C LYS A 244 4.15 -1.99 -12.16
N LEU A 245 5.08 -2.78 -12.69
CA LEU A 245 4.81 -4.14 -13.16
C LEU A 245 4.30 -5.02 -12.03
N PHE A 246 5.01 -5.08 -10.90
CA PHE A 246 4.56 -5.84 -9.73
C PHE A 246 3.19 -5.40 -9.21
N LEU A 247 2.94 -4.09 -9.14
CA LEU A 247 1.63 -3.57 -8.73
C LEU A 247 0.52 -3.91 -9.74
N ALA A 248 0.86 -4.07 -11.02
CA ALA A 248 -0.08 -4.56 -12.03
C ALA A 248 -0.39 -6.04 -11.83
N HIS A 249 0.63 -6.87 -11.62
CA HIS A 249 0.45 -8.28 -11.29
C HIS A 249 -0.40 -8.45 -10.03
N PHE A 250 -0.13 -7.65 -8.99
CA PHE A 250 -0.93 -7.64 -7.76
C PHE A 250 -2.39 -7.34 -8.03
N TRP A 251 -2.66 -6.29 -8.80
CA TRP A 251 -4.03 -5.90 -9.12
C TRP A 251 -4.76 -6.97 -9.93
N ILE A 252 -4.08 -7.60 -10.90
CA ILE A 252 -4.65 -8.69 -11.71
C ILE A 252 -5.02 -9.87 -10.82
N VAL A 253 -4.05 -10.40 -10.05
CA VAL A 253 -4.26 -11.57 -9.18
C VAL A 253 -5.34 -11.29 -8.14
N ALA A 254 -5.31 -10.11 -7.50
CA ALA A 254 -6.33 -9.69 -6.55
C ALA A 254 -7.74 -9.68 -7.17
N ARG A 255 -7.89 -9.16 -8.40
CA ARG A 255 -9.20 -9.12 -9.06
C ARG A 255 -9.67 -10.50 -9.52
N MET A 256 -8.76 -11.35 -10.00
CA MET A 256 -9.10 -12.72 -10.36
C MET A 256 -9.63 -13.50 -9.15
N MET A 257 -8.98 -13.37 -8.00
CA MET A 257 -9.42 -14.03 -6.75
C MET A 257 -10.74 -13.49 -6.19
N ASP A 258 -11.06 -12.23 -6.50
CA ASP A 258 -12.31 -11.58 -6.10
C ASP A 258 -13.43 -11.77 -7.15
N ASP A 259 -13.21 -12.56 -8.22
CA ASP A 259 -14.11 -12.68 -9.39
C ASP A 259 -14.50 -11.33 -10.01
N LYS A 260 -13.58 -10.37 -9.97
CA LYS A 260 -13.77 -9.02 -10.48
C LYS A 260 -13.20 -8.88 -11.89
N PRO A 261 -13.80 -8.04 -12.75
CA PRO A 261 -13.31 -7.86 -14.11
C PRO A 261 -11.89 -7.28 -14.14
N VAL A 262 -11.02 -7.91 -14.92
CA VAL A 262 -9.68 -7.42 -15.23
C VAL A 262 -9.79 -6.62 -16.53
N THR A 263 -9.78 -5.29 -16.44
CA THR A 263 -9.67 -4.43 -17.61
C THR A 263 -8.26 -4.51 -18.18
N GLU A 264 -8.12 -4.51 -19.51
CA GLU A 264 -6.81 -4.41 -20.14
C GLU A 264 -6.03 -3.18 -19.61
N PRO A 265 -4.73 -3.31 -19.32
CA PRO A 265 -3.93 -2.20 -18.85
C PRO A 265 -3.94 -1.05 -19.87
N TYR A 266 -4.22 0.16 -19.39
CA TYR A 266 -4.19 1.43 -20.14
C TYR A 266 -2.92 1.65 -21.01
N ALA A 267 -1.83 0.90 -20.76
CA ALA A 267 -0.59 0.95 -21.53
C ALA A 267 -0.66 0.19 -22.87
N GLY A 268 -1.51 -0.83 -23.02
CA GLY A 268 -1.70 -1.52 -24.31
C GLY A 268 -2.34 -0.60 -25.34
N THR A 269 -3.28 0.23 -24.90
CA THR A 269 -4.10 1.11 -25.75
C THR A 269 -3.40 2.43 -26.13
N ILE A 270 -2.40 2.90 -25.36
CA ILE A 270 -1.76 4.22 -25.58
C ILE A 270 -0.22 4.15 -25.74
N LEU A 271 0.46 3.11 -25.23
CA LEU A 271 1.93 3.05 -25.19
C LEU A 271 2.55 1.97 -26.11
N GLY A 272 1.74 1.29 -26.94
CA GLY A 272 2.24 0.41 -28.01
C GLY A 272 3.08 -0.78 -27.51
N HIS A 273 2.84 -1.25 -26.29
CA HIS A 273 3.44 -2.49 -25.79
C HIS A 273 2.49 -3.65 -26.12
N THR A 274 2.86 -4.40 -27.16
CA THR A 274 2.08 -5.49 -27.77
C THR A 274 1.96 -6.76 -26.93
N GLY A 275 2.49 -6.80 -25.70
CA GLY A 275 2.42 -7.98 -24.83
C GLY A 275 2.09 -7.60 -23.39
N MET A 276 0.97 -8.11 -22.89
CA MET A 276 0.72 -8.21 -21.45
C MET A 276 1.76 -9.18 -20.87
N ILE A 277 2.35 -8.79 -19.74
CA ILE A 277 3.25 -9.68 -18.99
C ILE A 277 2.41 -10.28 -17.89
N ASP A 278 2.36 -11.60 -17.84
CA ASP A 278 1.56 -12.32 -16.84
C ASP A 278 2.19 -12.23 -15.46
N PRO A 279 1.36 -12.34 -14.38
CA PRO A 279 1.85 -12.32 -13.02
C PRO A 279 2.94 -13.37 -12.76
N TYR A 280 4.17 -12.90 -12.56
CA TYR A 280 5.28 -13.77 -12.16
C TYR A 280 4.96 -14.51 -10.86
N TYR A 281 5.39 -15.78 -10.79
CA TYR A 281 5.18 -16.67 -9.63
C TYR A 281 3.72 -16.97 -9.30
N TYR A 282 2.80 -16.74 -10.26
CA TYR A 282 1.40 -17.12 -10.16
C TYR A 282 1.13 -18.22 -11.19
N ASP A 283 0.84 -19.42 -10.70
CA ASP A 283 0.39 -20.52 -11.56
C ASP A 283 -1.14 -20.58 -11.44
N GLU A 284 -1.86 -20.25 -12.52
CA GLU A 284 -3.33 -20.32 -12.58
C GLU A 284 -3.88 -21.76 -12.44
N ALA A 285 -3.00 -22.76 -12.42
CA ALA A 285 -3.30 -24.17 -12.64
C ALA A 285 -3.47 -25.03 -11.37
N VAL A 286 -3.78 -24.43 -10.21
CA VAL A 286 -4.08 -25.18 -8.96
C VAL A 286 -5.51 -24.95 -8.50
#